data_AF-A0A1H7RAY1-F1
#
_entry.id   AF-A0A1H7RAY1-F1
#
_cell.length_a   1.000
_cell.length_b   1.000
_cell.length_c   1.000
_cell.angle_alpha   90.00
_cell.angle_beta   90.00
_cell.angle_gamma   90.00
#
_symmetry.space_group_name_H-M   'P 1'
#
loop_
_entity.id
_entity.type
_entity.pdbx_description
1 polymer ?
#
loop_
_entity_poly.entity_id
_entity_poly.type
_entity_poly.pdbx_seq_one_letter_code
_entity_poly.pdbx_strand_id
1 'polypeptide(L)'
;MQLLVDLPDGWSSRIDIKQTSSGRYAGVAELNLRGLKRGVLVFMQQPTLEAALQRVRLRASQFARERLGPQDVSSKMPSLHS
;
A
#
# COMPACT_ATOMS: atom_id res chain seq x y z
N MET A 1 -7.88 1.28 -16.21
CA MET A 1 -8.96 0.94 -15.24
C MET A 1 -8.54 1.47 -13.89
N GLN A 2 -9.45 2.03 -13.09
CA GLN A 2 -9.14 2.49 -11.75
C GLN A 2 -9.80 1.62 -10.68
N LEU A 3 -9.02 1.23 -9.67
CA LEU A 3 -9.48 0.40 -8.56
C LEU A 3 -9.05 1.01 -7.23
N LEU A 4 -9.92 0.91 -6.22
CA LEU A 4 -9.59 1.28 -4.85
C LEU A 4 -9.38 0.00 -4.03
N VAL A 5 -8.31 -0.04 -3.26
CA VAL A 5 -8.00 -1.14 -2.35
C VAL A 5 -7.80 -0.56 -0.96
N ASP A 6 -8.61 -1.03 -0.02
CA ASP A 6 -8.42 -0.73 1.40
C ASP A 6 -7.26 -1.54 1.96
N LEU A 7 -6.42 -0.87 2.75
CA LEU A 7 -5.26 -1.45 3.41
C LEU A 7 -5.39 -1.21 4.93
N PRO A 8 -4.66 -1.96 5.75
CA PRO A 8 -4.72 -1.81 7.21
C PRO A 8 -4.41 -0.38 7.69
N ASP A 9 -4.86 -0.05 8.90
CA ASP A 9 -4.43 1.15 9.64
C ASP A 9 -4.75 2.49 8.96
N GLY A 10 -5.84 2.51 8.18
CA GLY A 10 -6.31 3.69 7.46
C GLY A 10 -5.51 3.99 6.19
N TRP A 11 -4.70 3.03 5.71
CA TRP A 11 -4.09 3.10 4.40
C TRP A 11 -5.11 2.74 3.31
N SER A 12 -4.96 3.35 2.14
CA SER A 12 -5.69 2.97 0.94
C SER A 12 -4.82 3.14 -0.30
N SER A 13 -5.15 2.39 -1.35
CA SER A 13 -4.42 2.40 -2.60
C SER A 13 -5.37 2.64 -3.77
N ARG A 14 -5.13 3.72 -4.53
CA ARG A 14 -5.83 3.98 -5.80
C ARG A 14 -4.94 3.52 -6.95
N ILE A 15 -5.39 2.51 -7.67
CA ILE A 15 -4.61 1.82 -8.70
C ILE A 15 -5.08 2.29 -10.08
N ASP A 16 -4.17 2.83 -10.90
CA ASP A 16 -4.37 2.94 -12.34
C ASP A 16 -3.62 1.81 -13.04
N ILE A 17 -4.38 0.85 -13.55
CA ILE A 17 -3.86 -0.35 -14.22
C ILE A 17 -4.20 -0.32 -15.71
N LYS A 18 -3.21 -0.66 -16.53
CA LYS A 18 -3.30 -0.69 -17.99
C LYS A 18 -2.88 -2.06 -18.50
N GLN A 19 -3.67 -2.58 -19.42
CA GLN A 19 -3.26 -3.75 -20.21
C GLN A 19 -2.35 -3.27 -21.33
N THR A 20 -1.23 -3.95 -21.50
CA THR A 20 -0.25 -3.71 -22.56
C THR A 20 -0.66 -4.44 -23.84
N SER A 21 -0.05 -4.09 -24.97
CA SER A 21 -0.30 -4.76 -26.26
C SER A 21 -0.01 -6.26 -26.26
N SER A 22 0.81 -6.75 -25.32
CA SER A 22 1.11 -8.18 -25.12
C SER A 22 0.13 -8.89 -24.20
N GLY A 23 -0.95 -8.23 -23.79
CA GLY A 23 -1.98 -8.78 -22.89
C GLY A 23 -1.62 -8.75 -21.40
N ARG A 24 -0.42 -8.32 -21.03
CA ARG A 24 0.06 -8.18 -19.64
C ARG A 24 -0.42 -6.90 -18.98
N TYR A 25 -0.37 -6.82 -17.65
CA TYR A 25 -0.86 -5.68 -16.88
C TYR A 25 0.26 -4.95 -16.15
N ALA A 26 0.33 -3.63 -16.29
CA ALA A 26 1.29 -2.76 -15.58
C ALA A 26 0.58 -1.49 -15.12
N GLY A 27 1.20 -0.74 -14.22
CA GLY A 27 0.59 0.50 -13.77
C GLY A 27 1.22 1.11 -12.54
N VAL A 28 0.43 2.00 -11.94
CA VAL A 28 0.82 2.84 -10.83
C VAL A 28 -0.28 2.79 -9.77
N ALA A 29 0.10 2.68 -8.50
CA ALA A 29 -0.78 2.73 -7.36
C ALA A 29 -0.40 3.91 -6.46
N GLU A 30 -1.31 4.85 -6.27
CA GLU A 30 -1.16 5.92 -5.29
C GLU A 30 -1.51 5.39 -3.90
N LEU A 31 -0.60 5.61 -2.95
CA LEU A 31 -0.76 5.18 -1.57
C LEU A 31 -1.15 6.38 -0.70
N ASN A 32 -2.29 6.27 -0.05
CA ASN A 32 -2.86 7.29 0.81
C ASN A 32 -2.94 6.77 2.24
N LEU A 33 -2.67 7.64 3.22
CA LEU A 33 -2.93 7.38 4.64
C LEU A 33 -3.94 8.39 5.13
N ARG A 34 -5.12 7.92 5.55
CA ARG A 34 -6.23 8.77 6.01
C ARG A 34 -6.56 9.90 5.01
N GLY A 35 -6.60 9.55 3.72
CA GLY A 35 -6.90 10.48 2.63
C GLY A 35 -5.73 11.36 2.15
N LEU A 36 -4.56 11.27 2.78
CA LEU A 36 -3.39 12.05 2.39
C LEU A 36 -2.39 11.20 1.60
N LYS A 37 -1.97 11.70 0.43
CA LYS A 37 -0.98 11.04 -0.42
C LYS A 37 0.36 10.93 0.29
N ARG A 38 0.86 9.70 0.44
CA ARG A 38 2.15 9.38 1.08
C ARG A 38 3.17 8.81 0.12
N GLY A 39 2.74 8.27 -1.02
CA GLY A 39 3.67 7.69 -1.98
C GLY A 39 3.00 7.16 -3.23
N VAL A 40 3.84 6.65 -4.11
CA VAL A 40 3.45 6.04 -5.37
C VAL A 40 4.22 4.73 -5.52
N LEU A 41 3.50 3.65 -5.81
CA LEU A 41 4.04 2.35 -6.15
C LEU A 41 3.90 2.13 -7.65
N VAL A 42 5.03 1.97 -8.34
CA VAL A 42 5.05 1.52 -9.73
C VAL A 42 5.20 0.01 -9.73
N PHE A 43 4.36 -0.70 -10.49
CA PHE A 43 4.50 -2.14 -10.69
C PHE A 43 4.71 -2.47 -12.16
N MET A 44 5.75 -3.27 -12.39
CA MET A 44 6.11 -3.77 -13.71
C MET A 44 5.09 -4.80 -14.21
N GLN A 45 5.18 -5.16 -15.49
CA GLN A 45 4.27 -6.09 -16.14
C GLN A 45 4.03 -7.38 -15.33
N GLN A 46 2.76 -7.67 -15.07
CA GLN A 46 2.25 -8.90 -14.48
C GLN A 46 1.47 -9.69 -15.53
N PRO A 47 1.48 -11.04 -15.46
CA PRO A 47 0.91 -11.89 -16.50
C PRO A 47 -0.61 -11.79 -16.58
N THR A 48 -1.28 -11.53 -15.46
CA THR A 48 -2.75 -11.43 -15.37
C THR A 48 -3.16 -10.21 -14.55
N LEU A 49 -4.41 -9.79 -14.68
CA LEU A 49 -4.98 -8.71 -13.88
C LEU A 49 -4.93 -9.06 -12.38
N GLU A 50 -5.29 -10.29 -12.04
CA GLU A 50 -5.23 -10.77 -10.65
C GLU A 50 -3.82 -10.70 -10.08
N ALA A 51 -2.81 -11.14 -10.84
CA ALA A 51 -1.40 -11.06 -10.42
C ALA A 51 -0.96 -9.61 -10.17
N ALA A 52 -1.44 -8.65 -10.97
CA ALA A 52 -1.23 -7.23 -10.74
C ALA A 52 -1.87 -6.74 -9.43
N LEU A 53 -3.11 -7.14 -9.14
CA LEU A 53 -3.78 -6.77 -7.89
C LEU A 53 -3.08 -7.36 -6.67
N GLN A 54 -2.69 -8.63 -6.73
CA GLN A 54 -1.92 -9.29 -5.66
C GLN A 54 -0.56 -8.60 -5.45
N ARG A 55 0.13 -8.23 -6.54
CA ARG A 55 1.39 -7.50 -6.47
C ARG A 55 1.23 -6.14 -5.80
N VAL A 56 0.19 -5.37 -6.16
CA VAL A 56 -0.10 -4.09 -5.54
C VAL A 56 -0.44 -4.27 -4.06
N ARG A 57 -1.34 -5.20 -3.72
CA ARG A 57 -1.72 -5.46 -2.32
C ARG A 57 -0.51 -5.81 -1.46
N LEU A 58 0.34 -6.70 -1.95
CA LEU A 58 1.57 -7.11 -1.25
C LEU A 58 2.51 -5.93 -1.02
N ARG A 59 2.86 -5.19 -2.09
CA ARG A 59 3.86 -4.12 -2.01
C ARG A 59 3.34 -2.89 -1.29
N ALA A 60 2.07 -2.54 -1.45
CA ALA A 60 1.43 -1.46 -0.71
C ALA A 60 1.35 -1.78 0.79
N SER A 61 1.03 -3.03 1.16
CA SER A 61 1.05 -3.46 2.56
C SER A 61 2.45 -3.41 3.17
N GLN A 62 3.49 -3.80 2.42
CA GLN A 62 4.88 -3.66 2.84
C GLN A 62 5.25 -2.18 3.07
N PHE A 63 4.93 -1.32 2.11
CA PHE A 63 5.17 0.13 2.21
C PHE A 63 4.51 0.76 3.44
N ALA A 64 3.26 0.37 3.73
CA ALA A 64 2.51 0.82 4.89
C ALA A 64 3.16 0.36 6.20
N ARG A 65 3.49 -0.93 6.31
CA ARG A 65 4.13 -1.52 7.50
C ARG A 65 5.46 -0.85 7.86
N GLU A 66 6.31 -0.62 6.86
CA GLU A 66 7.59 0.07 7.06
C GLU A 66 7.44 1.51 7.59
N ARG A 67 6.30 2.16 7.32
CA ARG A 67 6.03 3.56 7.71
C ARG A 67 5.20 3.71 8.96
N LEU A 68 4.46 2.70 9.34
CA LEU A 68 3.79 2.68 10.64
C LEU A 68 4.83 2.53 11.77
N GLY A 69 6.01 1.98 11.47
CA GLY A 69 7.06 1.74 12.45
C GLY A 69 6.58 0.82 13.58
N PRO A 70 7.44 0.38 14.50
CA PRO A 70 7.00 -0.16 15.77
C PRO A 70 6.44 0.97 16.64
N GLN A 71 5.25 1.49 16.33
CA GLN A 71 4.51 2.36 17.26
C GLN A 71 3.63 1.49 18.15
N ASP A 72 4.21 0.98 19.24
CA ASP A 72 3.73 1.07 20.65
C ASP A 72 4.47 0.06 21.55
N VAL A 73 5.68 0.42 22.04
CA VAL A 73 6.22 -0.16 23.29
C VAL A 73 6.67 0.92 24.28
N SER A 74 6.36 2.19 24.02
CA SER A 74 6.70 3.32 24.91
C SER A 74 5.47 3.98 25.50
N SER A 75 4.42 3.21 25.80
CA SER A 75 3.27 3.66 26.61
C SER A 75 2.99 2.68 27.75
N LYS A 76 4.03 2.27 28.50
CA LYS A 76 3.85 1.59 29.79
C LYS A 76 5.12 1.64 30.65
N MET A 77 5.49 2.83 31.11
CA MET A 77 6.26 2.94 32.36
C MET A 77 5.45 3.80 33.32
N PRO A 78 4.91 3.23 34.42
CA PRO A 78 4.35 4.06 35.47
C PRO A 78 5.48 4.83 36.11
N SER A 79 5.41 6.16 36.03
CA SER A 79 6.25 7.07 36.79
C SER A 79 6.00 6.84 38.29
N LEU A 80 6.95 6.18 38.96
CA LEU A 80 7.04 6.21 40.42
C LEU A 80 7.47 7.63 40.81
N HIS A 81 6.54 8.40 41.37
CA HIS A 81 6.89 9.57 42.17
C HIS A 81 7.53 9.10 43.47
N SER A 82 8.69 9.69 43.77
CA SER A 82 9.43 9.57 45.04
C SER A 82 8.76 10.35 46.16
#